data_AF-A0A3E0GTN2-F1
#
_entry.id   AF-A0A3E0GTN2-F1
#
_cell.length_a   1.000
_cell.length_b   1.000
_cell.length_c   1.000
_cell.angle_alpha   90.00
_cell.angle_beta   90.00
_cell.angle_gamma   90.00
#
_symmetry.space_group_name_H-M   'P 1'
#
loop_
_entity.id
_entity.type
_entity.pdbx_description
1 polymer ?
#
loop_
_entity_poly.entity_id
_entity_poly.type
_entity_poly.pdbx_seq_one_letter_code
_entity_poly.pdbx_strand_id
1 'polypeptide(L)'
;MSLKSLAHKFFVAVAAFALIAVVTPAAQASVPTIDGSYAFDGNGWAGTLLVTNSASGAPAITMHYNELGRDEQLAGNWSAATHTLWIYRPLPWNNSQTYLLYLGDHKPNSPVFGGYFTQSDVPGMHYGVYAKDYLPLGAARPANALRPNDSLPDTLPGYYGFNGNGWTGTMTVQFTDCRVPEIELRYDELGRTEPIAQRTWDPATNTLTFVRPLSFGGVTQTYTMYFANRLQSTQMFGGYFTESDVPNQRFAAFAWLMPGGVGC
;
A
#
# COMPACT_ATOMS: atom_id res chain seq x y z
N MET A 1 -83.12 -25.19 -32.05
CA MET A 1 -81.68 -25.45 -31.85
C MET A 1 -80.98 -24.08 -31.82
N SER A 2 -80.64 -23.54 -30.64
CA SER A 2 -79.45 -23.84 -29.82
C SER A 2 -78.22 -23.12 -30.38
N LEU A 3 -77.35 -22.40 -29.67
CA LEU A 3 -77.27 -21.83 -28.31
C LEU A 3 -76.05 -20.86 -28.36
N LYS A 4 -76.03 -19.87 -27.46
CA LYS A 4 -74.91 -18.96 -27.18
C LYS A 4 -73.62 -19.72 -26.80
N SER A 5 -72.46 -19.16 -27.13
CA SER A 5 -71.15 -19.31 -26.44
C SER A 5 -70.22 -18.30 -27.11
N LEU A 6 -69.67 -17.23 -26.52
CA LEU A 6 -69.03 -16.97 -25.23
C LEU A 6 -67.85 -17.90 -24.88
N ALA A 7 -66.67 -17.28 -24.91
CA ALA A 7 -65.44 -17.55 -24.18
C ALA A 7 -64.46 -18.58 -24.77
N HIS A 8 -63.21 -18.16 -25.04
CA HIS A 8 -62.06 -18.38 -24.13
C HIS A 8 -60.69 -18.17 -24.80
N LYS A 9 -59.82 -17.42 -24.09
CA LYS A 9 -58.33 -17.54 -24.00
C LYS A 9 -57.52 -17.07 -25.23
N PHE A 10 -56.35 -16.45 -25.12
CA PHE A 10 -55.28 -16.53 -24.11
C PHE A 10 -54.57 -15.16 -23.97
N PHE A 11 -54.39 -14.69 -22.74
CA PHE A 11 -53.30 -13.77 -22.41
C PHE A 11 -52.08 -14.66 -22.09
N VAL A 12 -51.03 -14.57 -22.90
CA VAL A 12 -49.72 -15.17 -22.57
C VAL A 12 -48.95 -14.12 -21.78
N ALA A 13 -48.88 -14.29 -20.46
CA ALA A 13 -47.95 -13.55 -19.62
C ALA A 13 -46.55 -14.18 -19.81
N VAL A 14 -45.68 -13.48 -20.52
CA VAL A 14 -44.25 -13.84 -20.58
C VAL A 14 -43.61 -13.38 -19.27
N ALA A 15 -43.43 -14.32 -18.34
CA ALA A 15 -42.63 -14.09 -17.14
C ALA A 15 -41.15 -14.01 -17.55
N ALA A 16 -40.60 -12.80 -17.57
CA ALA A 16 -39.16 -12.59 -17.67
C ALA A 16 -38.52 -12.98 -16.33
N PHE A 17 -37.97 -14.20 -16.25
CA PHE A 17 -37.08 -14.57 -15.15
C PHE A 17 -35.74 -13.88 -15.38
N ALA A 18 -35.50 -12.79 -14.63
CA ALA A 18 -34.17 -12.22 -14.50
C ALA A 18 -33.28 -13.24 -13.77
N LEU A 19 -32.37 -13.87 -14.50
CA LEU A 19 -31.33 -14.72 -13.93
C LEU A 19 -30.36 -13.79 -13.19
N ILE A 20 -30.60 -13.57 -11.88
CA ILE A 20 -29.62 -12.90 -11.02
C ILE A 20 -28.50 -13.91 -10.81
N ALA A 21 -27.48 -13.85 -11.66
CA ALA A 21 -26.21 -14.50 -11.39
C ALA A 21 -25.64 -13.86 -10.13
N VAL A 22 -25.76 -14.56 -9.00
CA VAL A 22 -25.02 -14.24 -7.78
C VAL A 22 -23.57 -14.51 -8.13
N VAL A 23 -22.85 -13.48 -8.59
CA VAL A 23 -21.41 -13.53 -8.74
C VAL A 23 -20.88 -13.61 -7.31
N THR A 24 -20.61 -14.83 -6.82
CA THR A 24 -19.85 -15.00 -5.59
C THR A 24 -18.47 -14.41 -5.84
N PRO A 25 -18.03 -13.44 -5.03
CA PRO A 25 -16.67 -12.91 -5.17
C PRO A 25 -15.70 -14.09 -5.08
N ALA A 26 -14.81 -14.20 -6.06
CA ALA A 26 -13.84 -15.27 -6.10
C ALA A 26 -13.07 -15.28 -4.76
N ALA A 27 -13.06 -16.43 -4.09
CA ALA A 27 -12.32 -16.59 -2.85
C ALA A 27 -10.85 -16.23 -3.10
N GLN A 28 -10.39 -15.23 -2.36
CA GLN A 28 -9.06 -14.65 -2.47
C GLN A 28 -7.99 -15.71 -2.23
N ALA A 29 -6.99 -15.76 -3.12
CA ALA A 29 -5.84 -16.62 -2.91
C ALA A 29 -4.97 -16.02 -1.79
N SER A 30 -4.69 -16.82 -0.75
CA SER A 30 -3.69 -16.48 0.26
C SER A 30 -2.30 -16.42 -0.38
N VAL A 31 -1.44 -15.50 0.09
CA VAL A 31 -0.01 -15.53 -0.26
C VAL A 31 0.71 -16.45 0.69
N PRO A 32 1.20 -17.61 0.21
CA PRO A 32 1.82 -18.56 1.11
C PRO A 32 3.22 -18.10 1.54
N THR A 33 3.89 -17.21 0.81
CA THR A 33 5.27 -16.77 1.10
C THR A 33 5.56 -15.35 0.57
N ILE A 34 6.41 -14.64 1.31
CA ILE A 34 6.99 -13.33 1.02
C ILE A 34 8.53 -13.41 0.94
N ASP A 35 9.07 -14.55 0.51
CA ASP A 35 10.52 -14.72 0.43
C ASP A 35 11.10 -13.78 -0.65
N GLY A 36 12.14 -13.03 -0.29
CA GLY A 36 12.72 -12.02 -1.18
C GLY A 36 13.73 -11.10 -0.53
N SER A 37 14.38 -10.30 -1.38
CA SER A 37 15.26 -9.20 -0.98
C SER A 37 14.62 -7.88 -1.41
N TYR A 38 14.53 -6.94 -0.47
CA TYR A 38 13.79 -5.70 -0.63
C TYR A 38 14.73 -4.53 -0.34
N ALA A 39 14.73 -3.52 -1.22
CA ALA A 39 15.26 -2.21 -0.88
C ALA A 39 14.41 -1.64 0.26
N PHE A 40 15.04 -1.40 1.40
CA PHE A 40 14.40 -1.01 2.64
C PHE A 40 14.79 0.43 2.99
N ASP A 41 13.84 1.17 3.56
CA ASP A 41 14.10 2.44 4.20
C ASP A 41 13.18 2.57 5.41
N GLY A 42 13.78 2.66 6.60
CA GLY A 42 13.07 2.96 7.83
C GLY A 42 13.53 4.32 8.35
N ASN A 43 12.70 5.34 8.17
CA ASN A 43 12.97 6.70 8.65
C ASN A 43 14.30 7.29 8.15
N GLY A 44 14.59 7.11 6.86
CA GLY A 44 15.76 7.63 6.15
C GLY A 44 17.02 6.78 6.24
N TRP A 45 16.96 5.67 6.97
CA TRP A 45 18.03 4.68 7.01
C TRP A 45 17.83 3.67 5.88
N ALA A 46 18.43 3.97 4.74
CA ALA A 46 18.39 3.10 3.56
C ALA A 46 19.19 1.81 3.76
N GLY A 47 18.67 0.73 3.21
CA GLY A 47 19.20 -0.60 3.46
C GLY A 47 18.59 -1.68 2.60
N THR A 48 18.80 -2.93 3.02
CA THR A 48 18.19 -4.12 2.42
C THR A 48 17.48 -4.92 3.50
N LEU A 49 16.25 -5.36 3.23
CA LEU A 49 15.52 -6.33 4.04
C LEU A 49 15.50 -7.65 3.28
N LEU A 50 16.03 -8.72 3.88
CA LEU A 50 15.97 -10.08 3.36
C LEU A 50 14.98 -10.88 4.21
N VAL A 51 14.03 -11.54 3.55
CA VAL A 51 13.04 -12.41 4.19
C VAL A 51 13.12 -13.79 3.56
N THR A 52 13.23 -14.84 4.39
CA THR A 52 13.29 -16.23 3.95
C THR A 52 12.44 -17.15 4.83
N ASN A 53 12.00 -18.27 4.26
CA ASN A 53 11.22 -19.32 4.93
C ASN A 53 9.88 -18.84 5.54
N SER A 54 9.29 -17.79 4.94
CA SER A 54 8.04 -17.17 5.41
C SER A 54 6.80 -18.07 5.33
N ALA A 55 6.89 -19.21 4.63
CA ALA A 55 5.81 -20.18 4.53
C ALA A 55 5.52 -20.97 5.82
N SER A 56 6.41 -20.93 6.83
CA SER A 56 6.37 -21.83 8.01
C SER A 56 6.12 -21.15 9.35
N GLY A 57 5.58 -19.92 9.36
CA GLY A 57 5.26 -19.16 10.57
C GLY A 57 6.20 -17.98 10.77
N ALA A 58 7.30 -18.18 11.50
CA ALA A 58 8.29 -17.14 11.76
C ALA A 58 9.32 -17.07 10.61
N PRO A 59 9.32 -16.02 9.77
CA PRO A 59 10.35 -15.85 8.75
C PRO A 59 11.72 -15.59 9.39
N ALA A 60 12.78 -16.05 8.72
CA ALA A 60 14.13 -15.58 8.99
C ALA A 60 14.32 -14.23 8.29
N ILE A 61 14.62 -13.20 9.09
CA ILE A 61 14.71 -11.81 8.63
C ILE A 61 16.12 -11.30 8.87
N THR A 62 16.74 -10.76 7.83
CA THR A 62 18.00 -10.02 7.94
C THR A 62 17.79 -8.60 7.45
N MET A 63 18.23 -7.62 8.22
CA MET A 63 18.20 -6.21 7.84
C MET A 63 19.63 -5.67 7.74
N HIS A 64 19.98 -5.14 6.57
CA HIS A 64 21.24 -4.47 6.31
C HIS A 64 21.01 -2.97 6.23
N TYR A 65 21.77 -2.16 6.96
CA TYR A 65 21.77 -0.70 6.79
C TYR A 65 23.05 -0.25 6.09
N ASN A 66 22.92 0.47 4.97
CA ASN A 66 24.07 0.85 4.14
C ASN A 66 25.08 1.69 4.92
N GLU A 67 24.60 2.59 5.78
CA GLU A 67 25.43 3.51 6.54
C GLU A 67 26.16 2.85 7.71
N LEU A 68 25.57 1.78 8.27
CA LEU A 68 26.18 1.03 9.37
C LEU A 68 27.06 -0.13 8.85
N GLY A 69 26.90 -0.50 7.57
CA GLY A 69 27.65 -1.58 6.93
C GLY A 69 27.51 -2.93 7.63
N ARG A 70 26.41 -3.15 8.37
CA ARG A 70 26.19 -4.34 9.18
C ARG A 70 24.84 -4.98 8.93
N ASP A 71 24.81 -6.29 9.07
CA ASP A 71 23.61 -7.10 9.03
C ASP A 71 23.09 -7.34 10.46
N GLU A 72 21.78 -7.22 10.62
CA GLU A 72 21.07 -7.53 11.85
C GLU A 72 20.11 -8.68 11.60
N GLN A 73 20.23 -9.75 12.38
CA GLN A 73 19.29 -10.87 12.36
C GLN A 73 18.12 -10.52 13.28
N LEU A 74 16.92 -10.48 12.71
CA LEU A 74 15.72 -9.97 13.38
C LEU A 74 14.69 -11.09 13.58
N ALA A 75 13.89 -10.94 14.62
CA ALA A 75 12.73 -11.78 14.84
C ALA A 75 11.51 -11.18 14.12
N GLY A 76 10.59 -12.03 13.67
CA GLY A 76 9.37 -11.55 13.05
C GLY A 76 8.30 -12.61 12.89
N ASN A 77 7.17 -12.19 12.35
CA ASN A 77 6.02 -13.05 12.06
C ASN A 77 5.36 -12.63 10.75
N TRP A 78 5.01 -13.59 9.91
CA TRP A 78 4.23 -13.35 8.69
C TRP A 78 2.81 -13.89 8.87
N SER A 79 1.83 -13.03 8.61
CA SER A 79 0.43 -13.43 8.56
C SER A 79 -0.08 -13.39 7.13
N ALA A 80 -0.18 -14.57 6.51
CA ALA A 80 -0.77 -14.73 5.18
C ALA A 80 -2.25 -14.31 5.13
N ALA A 81 -2.95 -14.33 6.27
CA ALA A 81 -4.36 -13.92 6.36
C ALA A 81 -4.52 -12.39 6.26
N THR A 82 -3.69 -11.65 7.01
CA THR A 82 -3.75 -10.18 7.07
C THR A 82 -2.76 -9.50 6.13
N HIS A 83 -1.93 -10.27 5.44
CA HIS A 83 -0.84 -9.78 4.59
C HIS A 83 0.10 -8.84 5.33
N THR A 84 0.39 -9.14 6.60
CA THR A 84 1.24 -8.32 7.46
C THR A 84 2.50 -9.04 7.88
N LEU A 85 3.63 -8.33 7.77
CA LEU A 85 4.92 -8.71 8.30
C LEU A 85 5.21 -7.87 9.54
N TRP A 86 5.38 -8.55 10.66
CA TRP A 86 5.84 -7.95 11.92
C TRP A 86 7.34 -8.22 12.08
N ILE A 87 8.10 -7.20 12.47
CA ILE A 87 9.54 -7.33 12.75
C ILE A 87 9.82 -6.72 14.12
N TYR A 88 10.51 -7.47 14.97
CA TYR A 88 11.03 -6.99 16.24
C TYR A 88 12.54 -6.81 16.14
N ARG A 89 12.98 -5.57 16.37
CA ARG A 89 14.39 -5.18 16.36
C ARG A 89 14.82 -4.71 17.75
N PRO A 90 15.63 -5.49 18.49
CA PRO A 90 16.25 -5.01 19.71
C PRO A 90 17.29 -3.93 19.39
N LEU A 91 17.27 -2.83 20.14
CA LEU A 91 18.26 -1.76 20.07
C LEU A 91 19.19 -1.82 21.29
N PRO A 92 20.35 -1.14 21.24
CA PRO A 92 21.16 -0.92 22.44
C PRO A 92 20.35 -0.21 23.54
N TRP A 93 20.82 -0.33 24.79
CA TRP A 93 20.19 0.27 25.98
C TRP A 93 18.77 -0.24 26.31
N ASN A 94 18.46 -1.48 25.91
CA ASN A 94 17.19 -2.14 26.22
C ASN A 94 15.96 -1.47 25.56
N ASN A 95 16.19 -0.73 24.49
CA ASN A 95 15.15 -0.20 23.62
C ASN A 95 14.81 -1.21 22.52
N SER A 96 13.67 -1.01 21.86
CA SER A 96 13.28 -1.83 20.72
C SER A 96 12.48 -1.05 19.69
N GLN A 97 12.60 -1.46 18.43
CA GLN A 97 11.73 -1.04 17.35
C GLN A 97 10.80 -2.18 16.96
N THR A 98 9.52 -1.87 16.78
CA THR A 98 8.52 -2.83 16.27
C THR A 98 7.99 -2.32 14.94
N TYR A 99 8.29 -3.04 13.85
CA TYR A 99 7.82 -2.72 12.51
C TYR A 99 6.52 -3.47 12.22
N LEU A 100 5.56 -2.75 11.64
CA LEU A 100 4.35 -3.31 11.04
C LEU A 100 4.32 -2.95 9.56
N LEU A 101 4.59 -3.94 8.72
CA LEU A 101 4.64 -3.82 7.28
C LEU A 101 3.43 -4.52 6.65
N TYR A 102 2.75 -3.83 5.75
CA TYR A 102 1.62 -4.37 5.00
C TYR A 102 2.07 -4.68 3.59
N LEU A 103 1.84 -5.92 3.15
CA LEU A 103 2.14 -6.35 1.79
C LEU A 103 1.05 -5.83 0.85
N GLY A 104 1.45 -5.04 -0.13
CA GLY A 104 0.70 -4.87 -1.35
C GLY A 104 1.50 -5.30 -2.58
N ASP A 105 0.84 -5.34 -3.73
CA ASP A 105 1.46 -5.65 -5.01
C ASP A 105 1.53 -4.36 -5.85
N HIS A 106 2.74 -4.02 -6.30
CA HIS A 106 2.99 -2.85 -7.15
C HIS A 106 2.89 -3.20 -8.64
N LYS A 107 3.22 -4.46 -8.99
CA LYS A 107 3.06 -5.14 -10.30
C LYS A 107 2.95 -6.66 -10.06
N PRO A 108 2.53 -7.47 -11.07
CA PRO A 108 2.66 -8.92 -10.99
C PRO A 108 4.11 -9.29 -10.64
N ASN A 109 4.30 -9.96 -9.50
CA ASN A 109 5.61 -10.36 -8.96
C ASN A 109 6.54 -9.24 -8.47
N SER A 110 6.03 -8.04 -8.16
CA SER A 110 6.80 -6.94 -7.56
C SER A 110 6.13 -6.48 -6.25
N PRO A 111 6.34 -7.19 -5.13
CA PRO A 111 5.79 -6.80 -3.83
C PRO A 111 6.34 -5.45 -3.38
N VAL A 112 5.47 -4.71 -2.70
CA VAL A 112 5.86 -3.54 -1.92
C VAL A 112 5.28 -3.70 -0.53
N PHE A 113 6.13 -3.53 0.46
CA PHE A 113 5.74 -3.31 1.83
C PHE A 113 5.70 -1.81 2.10
N GLY A 114 4.57 -1.34 2.62
CA GLY A 114 4.44 -0.03 3.23
C GLY A 114 4.02 -0.20 4.68
N GLY A 115 4.47 0.68 5.57
CA GLY A 115 4.07 0.61 6.97
C GLY A 115 4.79 1.60 7.86
N TYR A 116 4.84 1.27 9.14
CA TYR A 116 5.52 2.08 10.13
C TYR A 116 6.31 1.21 11.12
N PHE A 117 7.15 1.85 11.92
CA PHE A 117 7.63 1.29 13.17
C PHE A 117 7.41 2.22 14.35
N THR A 118 7.33 1.63 15.54
CA THR A 118 7.33 2.34 16.82
C THR A 118 8.66 2.10 17.54
N GLN A 119 9.05 3.02 18.43
CA GLN A 119 10.23 2.88 19.28
C GLN A 119 9.84 2.92 20.75
N SER A 120 10.37 2.00 21.56
CA SER A 120 9.96 1.82 22.96
C SER A 120 10.28 3.01 23.88
N ASP A 121 11.30 3.79 23.56
CA ASP A 121 11.72 5.00 24.29
C ASP A 121 10.94 6.26 23.87
N VAL A 122 10.19 6.21 22.77
CA VAL A 122 9.31 7.30 22.32
C VAL A 122 7.89 6.75 22.05
N PRO A 123 7.13 6.41 23.12
CA PRO A 123 5.83 5.79 22.97
C PRO A 123 4.85 6.68 22.20
N GLY A 124 4.08 6.06 21.29
CA GLY A 124 3.04 6.74 20.50
C GLY A 124 3.51 7.36 19.18
N MET A 125 4.82 7.42 18.94
CA MET A 125 5.36 7.88 17.64
C MET A 125 5.40 6.74 16.63
N HIS A 126 4.98 7.05 15.39
CA HIS A 126 5.01 6.13 14.26
C HIS A 126 5.91 6.70 13.16
N TYR A 127 6.96 5.97 12.82
CA TYR A 127 7.92 6.36 11.79
C TYR A 127 7.68 5.55 10.53
N GLY A 128 7.59 6.23 9.38
CA GLY A 128 7.37 5.56 8.10
C GLY A 128 8.45 4.52 7.77
N VAL A 129 8.04 3.45 7.12
CA VAL A 129 8.93 2.45 6.54
C VAL A 129 8.37 1.93 5.23
N TYR A 130 9.25 1.65 4.28
CA TYR A 130 8.89 0.89 3.09
C TYR A 130 9.95 -0.16 2.77
N ALA A 131 9.51 -1.23 2.10
CA ALA A 131 10.40 -2.23 1.52
C ALA A 131 9.90 -2.57 0.12
N LYS A 132 10.67 -2.27 -0.92
CA LYS A 132 10.28 -2.52 -2.32
C LYS A 132 11.23 -3.53 -2.96
N ASP A 133 10.66 -4.46 -3.72
CA ASP A 133 11.40 -5.56 -4.36
C ASP A 133 12.67 -5.08 -5.08
N TYR A 134 13.78 -5.77 -4.82
CA TYR A 134 15.04 -5.66 -5.55
C TYR A 134 15.24 -6.98 -6.30
N LEU A 135 15.25 -6.98 -7.64
CA LEU A 135 15.61 -8.19 -8.40
C LEU A 135 17.03 -8.03 -8.98
N PRO A 136 17.92 -9.04 -8.88
CA PRO A 136 17.96 -10.18 -7.93
C PRO A 136 19.40 -10.50 -7.44
N LEU A 137 19.57 -11.62 -6.72
CA LEU A 137 20.51 -12.64 -7.21
C LEU A 137 19.82 -14.02 -7.20
N GLY A 138 19.31 -14.41 -8.37
CA GLY A 138 19.26 -15.83 -8.77
C GLY A 138 17.92 -16.52 -9.01
N ALA A 139 16.78 -16.09 -8.45
CA ALA A 139 15.54 -16.85 -8.60
C ALA A 139 14.43 -16.06 -9.31
N ALA A 140 13.97 -16.59 -10.45
CA ALA A 140 12.64 -16.27 -10.95
C ALA A 140 11.62 -16.74 -9.91
N ARG A 141 10.78 -15.84 -9.41
CA ARG A 141 9.63 -16.25 -8.61
C ARG A 141 8.71 -17.11 -9.48
N PRO A 142 8.16 -18.22 -8.97
CA PRO A 142 7.23 -19.01 -9.75
C PRO A 142 6.05 -18.12 -10.17
N ALA A 143 5.77 -18.06 -11.47
CA ALA A 143 4.73 -17.24 -12.09
C ALA A 143 3.31 -17.43 -11.50
N ASN A 144 3.15 -18.41 -10.62
CA ASN A 144 1.90 -18.83 -10.00
C ASN A 144 1.74 -18.33 -8.55
N ALA A 145 2.74 -17.67 -7.95
CA ALA A 145 2.67 -17.25 -6.55
C ALA A 145 1.72 -16.07 -6.32
N LEU A 146 1.54 -15.20 -7.31
CA LEU A 146 0.71 -14.00 -7.23
C LEU A 146 -0.05 -13.85 -8.56
N ARG A 147 -1.31 -14.28 -8.60
CA ARG A 147 -2.09 -14.30 -9.84
C ARG A 147 -2.40 -12.86 -10.31
N PRO A 148 -2.36 -12.59 -11.62
CA PRO A 148 -2.79 -11.31 -12.17
C PRO A 148 -4.29 -11.18 -11.98
N ASN A 149 -4.72 -10.19 -11.21
CA ASN A 149 -6.11 -9.75 -11.19
C ASN A 149 -6.23 -8.21 -11.14
N ASP A 150 -5.26 -7.51 -11.74
CA ASP A 150 -5.29 -6.06 -11.84
C ASP A 150 -5.80 -5.64 -13.22
N SER A 151 -7.13 -5.53 -13.35
CA SER A 151 -7.63 -4.35 -14.06
C SER A 151 -7.14 -3.14 -13.26
N LEU A 152 -6.44 -2.20 -13.92
CA LEU A 152 -6.02 -0.91 -13.36
C LEU A 152 -7.14 -0.37 -12.46
N PRO A 153 -6.88 -0.03 -11.18
CA PRO A 153 -7.94 0.45 -10.35
C PRO A 153 -8.36 1.84 -10.83
N ASP A 154 -9.59 1.94 -11.29
CA ASP A 154 -10.41 3.16 -11.18
C ASP A 154 -10.60 3.58 -9.70
N THR A 155 -9.97 2.89 -8.75
CA THR A 155 -10.10 3.02 -7.28
C THR A 155 -8.88 3.63 -6.58
N LEU A 156 -7.93 4.27 -7.27
CA LEU A 156 -6.93 5.16 -6.62
C LEU A 156 -7.59 6.30 -5.83
N PRO A 157 -8.73 6.90 -6.26
CA PRO A 157 -9.41 7.90 -5.47
C PRO A 157 -9.78 7.36 -4.09
N GLY A 158 -9.47 8.12 -3.05
CA GLY A 158 -9.69 7.65 -1.70
C GLY A 158 -9.22 8.64 -0.65
N TYR A 159 -9.63 8.36 0.58
CA TYR A 159 -9.21 9.07 1.77
C TYR A 159 -8.24 8.18 2.56
N TYR A 160 -6.99 8.62 2.63
CA TYR A 160 -5.89 7.87 3.19
C TYR A 160 -5.41 8.51 4.48
N GLY A 161 -5.07 7.69 5.47
CA GLY A 161 -4.12 8.12 6.49
C GLY A 161 -2.75 8.25 5.85
N PHE A 162 -1.96 9.21 6.31
CA PHE A 162 -0.66 9.54 5.75
C PHE A 162 0.37 9.66 6.85
N ASN A 163 1.60 9.21 6.57
CA ASN A 163 2.76 9.50 7.38
C ASN A 163 3.95 9.82 6.46
N GLY A 164 4.52 11.01 6.63
CA GLY A 164 5.75 11.42 5.99
C GLY A 164 6.81 11.61 7.05
N ASN A 165 7.67 10.61 7.26
CA ASN A 165 8.80 10.71 8.19
C ASN A 165 8.42 11.10 9.63
N GLY A 166 7.40 10.45 10.20
CA GLY A 166 6.97 10.71 11.58
C GLY A 166 5.85 11.74 11.74
N TRP A 167 5.59 12.54 10.70
CA TRP A 167 4.46 13.48 10.69
C TRP A 167 3.21 12.77 10.23
N THR A 168 2.20 12.73 11.09
CA THR A 168 0.94 12.04 10.82
C THR A 168 -0.10 12.98 10.22
N GLY A 169 -0.97 12.42 9.39
CA GLY A 169 -1.96 13.23 8.72
C GLY A 169 -2.88 12.42 7.83
N THR A 170 -3.51 13.13 6.91
CA THR A 170 -4.47 12.56 5.96
C THR A 170 -4.15 13.03 4.55
N MET A 171 -4.35 12.15 3.59
CA MET A 171 -4.16 12.40 2.17
C MET A 171 -5.44 12.01 1.44
N THR A 172 -6.05 12.94 0.73
CA THR A 172 -7.13 12.63 -0.21
C THR A 172 -6.53 12.58 -1.61
N VAL A 173 -6.85 11.54 -2.37
CA VAL A 173 -6.56 11.47 -3.80
C VAL A 173 -7.89 11.44 -4.55
N GLN A 174 -8.03 12.28 -5.57
CA GLN A 174 -9.11 12.26 -6.54
C GLN A 174 -8.52 12.36 -7.95
N PHE A 175 -9.33 12.14 -8.98
CA PHE A 175 -8.91 12.39 -10.36
C PHE A 175 -9.78 13.45 -11.00
N THR A 176 -9.13 14.34 -11.74
CA THR A 176 -9.81 15.17 -12.73
C THR A 176 -10.33 14.33 -13.90
N ASP A 177 -11.22 14.89 -14.70
CA ASP A 177 -11.73 14.27 -15.94
C ASP A 177 -10.61 13.87 -16.92
N CYS A 178 -9.46 14.56 -16.85
CA CYS A 178 -8.27 14.27 -17.66
C CYS A 178 -7.33 13.23 -17.04
N ARG A 179 -7.75 12.52 -15.98
CA ARG A 179 -6.93 11.55 -15.21
C ARG A 179 -5.66 12.15 -14.60
N VAL A 180 -5.66 13.45 -14.30
CA VAL A 180 -4.63 14.08 -13.46
C VAL A 180 -5.05 13.91 -12.00
N PRO A 181 -4.19 13.36 -11.11
CA PRO A 181 -4.56 13.21 -9.71
C PRO A 181 -4.68 14.59 -9.06
N GLU A 182 -5.69 14.79 -8.23
CA GLU A 182 -5.77 15.89 -7.27
C GLU A 182 -5.44 15.32 -5.90
N ILE A 183 -4.54 16.01 -5.19
CA ILE A 183 -4.03 15.54 -3.91
C ILE A 183 -4.27 16.66 -2.91
N GLU A 184 -4.99 16.33 -1.85
CA GLU A 184 -5.07 17.16 -0.66
C GLU A 184 -4.29 16.46 0.45
N LEU A 185 -3.28 17.13 1.01
CA LEU A 185 -2.46 16.57 2.09
C LEU A 185 -2.59 17.46 3.33
N ARG A 186 -3.02 16.90 4.45
CA ARG A 186 -3.16 17.60 5.72
C ARG A 186 -2.32 16.90 6.78
N TYR A 187 -1.47 17.64 7.48
CA TYR A 187 -0.75 17.12 8.66
C TYR A 187 -1.49 17.51 9.93
N ASP A 188 -1.68 16.54 10.82
CA ASP A 188 -2.43 16.72 12.05
C ASP A 188 -1.71 17.68 12.99
N GLU A 189 -0.37 17.57 13.09
CA GLU A 189 0.43 18.45 13.96
C GLU A 189 0.46 19.90 13.46
N LEU A 190 0.26 20.13 12.15
CA LEU A 190 0.24 21.48 11.56
C LEU A 190 -1.17 22.08 11.52
N GLY A 191 -2.21 21.26 11.70
CA GLY A 191 -3.61 21.70 11.70
C GLY A 191 -4.09 22.29 10.37
N ARG A 192 -3.36 22.12 9.26
CA ARG A 192 -3.67 22.73 7.96
C ARG A 192 -3.38 21.81 6.79
N THR A 193 -4.05 22.09 5.68
CA THR A 193 -3.78 21.50 4.36
C THR A 193 -2.57 22.16 3.73
N GLU A 194 -1.69 21.33 3.19
CA GLU A 194 -0.45 21.73 2.54
C GLU A 194 -0.65 21.90 1.03
N PRO A 195 0.01 22.90 0.40
CA PRO A 195 -0.07 23.08 -1.04
C PRO A 195 0.66 21.96 -1.79
N ILE A 196 0.08 21.51 -2.91
CA ILE A 196 0.71 20.56 -3.84
C ILE A 196 0.99 21.25 -5.16
N ALA A 197 2.27 21.46 -5.47
CA ALA A 197 2.73 22.23 -6.63
C ALA A 197 2.70 21.41 -7.93
N GLN A 198 3.03 20.12 -7.84
CA GLN A 198 3.09 19.21 -8.98
C GLN A 198 2.60 17.84 -8.55
N ARG A 199 1.99 17.11 -9.47
CA ARG A 199 1.41 15.78 -9.23
C ARG A 199 1.26 15.00 -10.52
N THR A 200 1.65 13.74 -10.49
CA THR A 200 1.54 12.81 -11.63
C THR A 200 1.17 11.43 -11.13
N TRP A 201 0.31 10.76 -11.89
CA TRP A 201 0.04 9.33 -11.73
C TRP A 201 0.57 8.61 -12.97
N ASP A 202 1.48 7.67 -12.77
CA ASP A 202 1.92 6.76 -13.82
C ASP A 202 1.23 5.41 -13.63
N PRO A 203 0.21 5.07 -14.44
CA PRO A 203 -0.50 3.79 -14.34
C PRO A 203 0.36 2.60 -14.80
N ALA A 204 1.37 2.80 -15.64
CA ALA A 204 2.25 1.72 -16.10
C ALA A 204 3.21 1.26 -14.98
N THR A 205 3.53 2.19 -14.08
CA THR A 205 4.36 1.91 -12.92
C THR A 205 3.60 2.01 -11.61
N ASN A 206 2.27 2.14 -11.57
CA ASN A 206 1.49 2.33 -10.34
C ASN A 206 2.14 3.31 -9.35
N THR A 207 2.66 4.42 -9.86
CA THR A 207 3.45 5.37 -9.06
C THR A 207 2.76 6.73 -9.03
N LEU A 208 2.46 7.19 -7.82
CA LEU A 208 2.02 8.54 -7.54
C LEU A 208 3.25 9.37 -7.18
N THR A 209 3.49 10.45 -7.92
CA THR A 209 4.56 11.42 -7.59
C THR A 209 3.92 12.77 -7.32
N PHE A 210 4.34 13.46 -6.26
CA PHE A 210 3.87 14.82 -5.99
C PHE A 210 4.92 15.66 -5.26
N VAL A 211 4.82 16.98 -5.44
CA VAL A 211 5.74 17.96 -4.85
C VAL A 211 4.98 18.84 -3.87
N ARG A 212 5.45 18.85 -2.62
CA ARG A 212 4.97 19.71 -1.55
C ARG A 212 6.02 20.80 -1.27
N PRO A 213 5.73 22.09 -1.53
CA PRO A 213 6.54 23.18 -1.03
C PRO A 213 6.40 23.30 0.48
N LEU A 214 7.52 23.35 1.21
CA LEU A 214 7.52 23.67 2.62
C LEU A 214 7.39 25.17 2.80
N SER A 215 6.41 25.58 3.62
CA SER A 215 6.15 26.99 3.92
C SER A 215 7.33 27.74 4.56
N PHE A 216 8.33 27.03 5.08
CA PHE A 216 9.57 27.58 5.63
C PHE A 216 10.75 27.22 4.74
N GLY A 217 11.51 28.22 4.30
CA GLY A 217 12.84 28.03 3.71
C GLY A 217 12.89 27.77 2.19
N GLY A 218 11.75 27.73 1.49
CA GLY A 218 11.74 27.49 0.04
C GLY A 218 12.13 26.07 -0.36
N VAL A 219 12.22 25.16 0.63
CA VAL A 219 12.50 23.75 0.44
C VAL A 219 11.29 23.06 -0.17
N THR A 220 11.51 22.11 -1.08
CA THR A 220 10.45 21.25 -1.61
C THR A 220 10.69 19.81 -1.19
N GLN A 221 9.61 19.12 -0.87
CA GLN A 221 9.59 17.67 -0.68
C GLN A 221 9.00 17.02 -1.93
N THR A 222 9.75 16.11 -2.56
CA THR A 222 9.28 15.35 -3.73
C THR A 222 8.98 13.92 -3.32
N TYR A 223 7.70 13.57 -3.26
CA TYR A 223 7.21 12.24 -2.87
C TYR A 223 7.14 11.33 -4.09
N THR A 224 7.64 10.10 -3.94
CA THR A 224 7.49 8.97 -4.86
C THR A 224 6.81 7.83 -4.11
N MET A 225 5.53 7.64 -4.38
CA MET A 225 4.64 6.71 -3.68
C MET A 225 4.23 5.57 -4.61
N TYR A 226 4.56 4.34 -4.24
CA TYR A 226 4.19 3.14 -4.98
C TYR A 226 2.84 2.63 -4.48
N PHE A 227 1.85 2.66 -5.35
CA PHE A 227 0.53 2.15 -5.01
C PHE A 227 0.55 0.64 -4.97
N ALA A 228 -0.04 0.10 -3.92
CA ALA A 228 -0.12 -1.31 -3.69
C ALA A 228 -1.57 -1.66 -3.37
N ASN A 229 -2.19 -2.47 -4.23
CA ASN A 229 -3.60 -2.84 -4.13
C ASN A 229 -3.75 -4.33 -4.27
N ARG A 230 -3.56 -5.03 -3.15
CA ARG A 230 -3.75 -6.48 -3.13
C ARG A 230 -5.18 -6.86 -2.80
N LEU A 231 -5.81 -6.10 -1.89
CA LEU A 231 -7.22 -6.26 -1.52
C LEU A 231 -7.91 -4.93 -1.80
N GLN A 232 -9.13 -4.96 -2.34
CA GLN A 232 -9.99 -3.76 -2.46
C GLN A 232 -10.17 -3.03 -1.11
N SER A 233 -9.92 -3.71 0.01
CA SER A 233 -9.97 -3.19 1.38
C SER A 233 -8.62 -2.76 1.99
N THR A 234 -7.48 -3.00 1.33
CA THR A 234 -6.14 -2.57 1.77
C THR A 234 -5.42 -1.90 0.61
N GLN A 235 -5.96 -0.74 0.21
CA GLN A 235 -5.25 0.17 -0.66
C GLN A 235 -4.22 0.92 0.18
N MET A 236 -2.98 0.91 -0.26
CA MET A 236 -1.90 1.60 0.43
C MET A 236 -0.89 2.15 -0.56
N PHE A 237 -0.10 3.08 -0.07
CA PHE A 237 1.11 3.53 -0.71
C PHE A 237 2.28 3.26 0.24
N GLY A 238 3.34 2.66 -0.31
CA GLY A 238 4.66 2.67 0.32
C GLY A 238 5.61 3.45 -0.57
N GLY A 239 6.47 4.28 0.01
CA GLY A 239 7.34 5.12 -0.79
C GLY A 239 8.28 5.98 0.04
N TYR A 240 8.82 7.01 -0.59
CA TYR A 240 9.72 7.95 0.05
C TYR A 240 9.49 9.35 -0.48
N PHE A 241 10.08 10.33 0.20
CA PHE A 241 10.34 11.64 -0.39
C PHE A 241 11.81 12.02 -0.26
N THR A 242 12.23 12.95 -1.11
CA THR A 242 13.51 13.68 -0.96
C THR A 242 13.22 15.14 -0.67
N GLU A 243 14.15 15.82 -0.01
CA GLU A 243 14.07 17.27 0.19
C GLU A 243 15.10 17.97 -0.69
N SER A 244 14.74 19.14 -1.24
CA SER A 244 15.60 19.87 -2.18
C SER A 244 16.94 20.34 -1.58
N ASP A 245 16.99 20.51 -0.27
CA ASP A 245 18.17 20.92 0.50
C ASP A 245 19.03 19.72 0.95
N VAL A 246 18.49 18.50 0.93
CA VAL A 246 19.23 17.24 1.14
C VAL A 246 18.90 16.22 0.02
N PRO A 247 19.22 16.50 -1.25
CA PRO A 247 18.69 15.77 -2.41
C PRO A 247 19.11 14.29 -2.48
N ASN A 248 20.14 13.90 -1.73
CA ASN A 248 20.64 12.52 -1.67
C ASN A 248 20.02 11.71 -0.52
N GLN A 249 19.26 12.35 0.37
CA GLN A 249 18.54 11.67 1.45
C GLN A 249 17.13 11.33 1.02
N ARG A 250 16.72 10.11 1.37
CA ARG A 250 15.35 9.65 1.21
C ARG A 250 14.75 9.53 2.59
N PHE A 251 13.47 9.83 2.71
CA PHE A 251 12.71 9.68 3.93
C PHE A 251 11.47 8.85 3.63
N ALA A 252 11.25 7.80 4.39
CA ALA A 252 10.11 6.92 4.19
C ALA A 252 8.78 7.68 4.33
N ALA A 253 7.86 7.36 3.43
CA ALA A 253 6.49 7.82 3.45
C ALA A 253 5.54 6.65 3.17
N PHE A 254 4.39 6.65 3.83
CA PHE A 254 3.35 5.68 3.55
C PHE A 254 1.97 6.30 3.70
N ALA A 255 1.00 5.71 3.00
CA ALA A 255 -0.39 6.08 3.14
C ALA A 255 -1.27 4.83 3.12
N TRP A 256 -2.37 4.81 3.86
CA TRP A 256 -3.27 3.65 3.95
C TRP A 256 -4.71 4.10 3.87
N LEU A 257 -5.55 3.35 3.16
CA LEU A 257 -6.97 3.68 3.04
C LEU A 257 -7.64 3.64 4.42
N MET A 258 -8.37 4.70 4.75
CA MET A 258 -9.12 4.74 5.99
C MET A 258 -10.47 4.02 5.85
N PRO A 259 -10.86 3.17 6.84
CA PRO A 259 -12.18 2.56 6.87
C PRO A 259 -13.28 3.62 6.83
N GLY A 260 -14.21 3.53 5.87
CA GLY A 260 -15.32 4.49 5.69
C GLY A 260 -14.98 5.70 4.82
N GLY A 261 -13.74 5.83 4.34
CA GLY A 261 -13.32 6.80 3.34
C GLY A 261 -13.75 6.39 1.93
N VAL A 262 -15.05 6.30 1.67
CA VAL A 262 -15.54 6.10 0.30
C VAL A 262 -15.28 7.41 -0.45
N GLY A 263 -14.41 7.36 -1.47
CA GLY A 263 -14.28 8.45 -2.42
C GLY A 263 -15.67 8.81 -2.95
N CYS A 264 -15.98 10.11 -2.96
CA CYS A 264 -17.21 10.62 -3.56
C CYS A 264 -17.34 10.18 -5.02
#